data_AF-A0A0F9I1K2-F1
#
_entry.id   AF-A0A0F9I1K2-F1
#
_cell.length_a   1.000
_cell.length_b   1.000
_cell.length_c   1.000
_cell.angle_alpha   90.00
_cell.angle_beta   90.00
_cell.angle_gamma   90.00
#
_symmetry.space_group_name_H-M   'P 1'
#
loop_
_entity.id
_entity.type
_entity.pdbx_description
1 polymer ?
#
loop_
_entity_poly.entity_id
_entity_poly.type
_entity_poly.pdbx_seq_one_letter_code
_entity_poly.pdbx_strand_id
1 'polypeptide(L)'
;MELITLTPKTTPEFETLYWLATAASNDRLKPNLRCINVRKGLVVATDGYRLHQYDGHITGLFPGTYRVHKQLVREIRLELVELDYPYPHTDSAWPDTGDWTEVSLPNTGENDLEITFAKIVRAMSSEAALNHRFFTDAVRGEAFTGYVNPEDFLSPVVLLNGERKALVMPIRSA
;
A
#
# COMPACT_ATOMS: atom_id res chain seq x y z
N MET A 1 -10.18 6.07 25.25
CA MET A 1 -9.26 5.61 24.21
C MET A 1 -8.16 6.64 24.03
N GLU A 2 -6.92 6.20 23.89
CA GLU A 2 -5.73 7.07 23.82
C GLU A 2 -5.25 7.20 22.38
N LEU A 3 -4.94 8.43 21.96
CA LEU A 3 -4.36 8.71 20.65
C LEU A 3 -2.84 8.56 20.71
N ILE A 4 -2.29 7.73 19.85
CA ILE A 4 -0.85 7.61 19.65
C ILE A 4 -0.44 8.63 18.58
N THR A 5 0.50 9.51 18.92
CA THR A 5 1.08 10.47 17.97
C THR A 5 2.50 10.06 17.63
N LEU A 6 2.75 9.81 16.35
CA LEU A 6 4.04 9.37 15.83
C LEU A 6 4.60 10.47 14.93
N THR A 7 5.92 10.69 15.00
CA THR A 7 6.62 11.74 14.27
C THR A 7 7.94 11.21 13.71
N PRO A 8 8.53 11.86 12.69
CA PRO A 8 9.85 11.47 12.16
C PRO A 8 10.97 11.44 13.22
N LYS A 9 10.84 12.24 14.29
CA LYS A 9 11.86 12.30 15.37
C LYS A 9 11.76 11.13 16.34
N THR A 10 10.55 10.60 16.53
CA THR A 10 10.25 9.59 17.56
C THR A 10 10.13 8.19 17.00
N THR A 11 9.98 8.06 15.69
CA THR A 11 9.68 6.80 15.02
C THR A 11 10.58 6.67 13.79
N PRO A 12 11.65 5.86 13.87
CA PRO A 12 12.56 5.64 12.74
C PRO A 12 11.83 5.17 11.48
N GLU A 13 10.78 4.35 11.65
CA GLU A 13 9.96 3.82 10.57
C GLU A 13 8.81 4.77 10.15
N PHE A 14 8.87 6.06 10.51
CA PHE A 14 7.78 7.02 10.26
C PHE A 14 7.38 7.07 8.79
N GLU A 15 8.35 7.10 7.86
CA GLU A 15 8.04 7.14 6.42
C GLU A 15 7.33 5.86 5.95
N THR A 16 7.68 4.70 6.52
CA THR A 16 6.99 3.44 6.28
C THR A 16 5.55 3.50 6.77
N LEU A 17 5.33 4.05 7.97
CA LEU A 17 3.97 4.21 8.50
C LEU A 17 3.16 5.23 7.69
N TYR A 18 3.78 6.33 7.27
CA TYR A 18 3.14 7.34 6.44
C TYR A 18 2.76 6.77 5.07
N TRP A 19 3.62 5.94 4.48
CA TRP A 19 3.35 5.17 3.27
C TRP A 19 2.24 4.12 3.47
N LEU A 20 2.21 3.36 4.56
CA LEU A 20 1.10 2.45 4.87
C LEU A 20 -0.23 3.21 4.96
N ALA A 21 -0.24 4.34 5.67
CA ALA A 21 -1.43 5.14 5.86
C ALA A 21 -2.05 5.66 4.55
N THR A 22 -1.27 5.82 3.46
CA THR A 22 -1.85 6.27 2.17
C THR A 22 -2.81 5.22 1.62
N ALA A 23 -2.58 3.93 1.87
CA ALA A 23 -3.48 2.86 1.43
C ALA A 23 -4.72 2.69 2.32
N ALA A 24 -4.82 3.38 3.46
CA ALA A 24 -6.05 3.38 4.25
C ALA A 24 -7.13 4.23 3.57
N SER A 25 -8.38 3.77 3.64
CA SER A 25 -9.51 4.50 3.08
C SER A 25 -9.76 5.81 3.82
N ASN A 26 -10.20 6.83 3.10
CA ASN A 26 -10.76 8.06 3.68
C ASN A 26 -12.30 8.02 3.75
N ASP A 27 -12.91 6.95 3.24
CA ASP A 27 -14.36 6.78 3.19
C ASP A 27 -14.92 6.45 4.58
N ARG A 28 -15.72 7.38 5.13
CA ARG A 28 -16.36 7.22 6.44
C ARG A 28 -17.36 6.06 6.49
N LEU A 29 -17.86 5.62 5.33
CA LEU A 29 -18.79 4.49 5.22
C LEU A 29 -18.08 3.14 5.31
N LYS A 30 -16.74 3.10 5.23
CA LYS A 30 -15.92 1.88 5.33
C LYS A 30 -14.97 1.97 6.53
N PRO A 31 -15.48 2.07 7.77
CA PRO A 31 -14.68 2.39 8.95
C PRO A 31 -13.55 1.38 9.23
N ASN A 32 -13.74 0.11 8.87
CA ASN A 32 -12.72 -0.94 8.97
C ASN A 32 -11.55 -0.73 8.00
N LEU A 33 -11.77 -0.12 6.83
CA LEU A 33 -10.72 0.19 5.86
C LEU A 33 -9.98 1.50 6.15
N ARG A 34 -10.46 2.31 7.11
CA ARG A 34 -9.77 3.53 7.58
C ARG A 34 -8.66 3.23 8.60
N CYS A 35 -8.11 2.02 8.54
CA CYS A 35 -7.26 1.48 9.59
C CYS A 35 -5.97 0.89 9.02
N ILE A 36 -4.98 0.80 9.91
CA ILE A 36 -3.76 0.01 9.74
C ILE A 36 -3.88 -1.19 10.68
N ASN A 37 -3.71 -2.40 10.16
CA ASN A 37 -3.74 -3.63 10.93
C ASN A 37 -2.32 -4.12 11.19
N VAL A 38 -2.01 -4.40 12.46
CA VAL A 38 -0.71 -4.89 12.92
C VAL A 38 -0.90 -6.31 13.46
N ARG A 39 -0.19 -7.28 12.87
CA ARG A 39 -0.27 -8.70 13.27
C ARG A 39 1.07 -9.39 13.05
N LYS A 40 1.61 -10.04 14.09
CA LYS A 40 2.79 -10.94 14.00
C LYS A 40 3.92 -10.46 13.05
N GLY A 41 4.45 -9.25 13.27
CA GLY A 41 5.53 -8.70 12.43
C GLY A 41 5.11 -8.24 11.03
N LEU A 42 3.80 -8.09 10.81
CA LEU A 42 3.19 -7.57 9.61
C LEU A 42 2.40 -6.31 9.93
N VAL A 43 2.55 -5.28 9.10
CA VAL A 43 1.71 -4.09 9.16
C VAL A 43 1.06 -3.87 7.80
N VAL A 44 -0.27 -3.74 7.77
CA VAL A 44 -1.05 -3.72 6.53
C VAL A 44 -2.08 -2.59 6.54
N ALA A 45 -2.29 -1.97 5.38
CA ALA A 45 -3.36 -1.00 5.14
C ALA A 45 -3.98 -1.23 3.74
N THR A 46 -5.30 -1.12 3.63
CA THR A 46 -6.00 -1.23 2.34
C THR A 46 -7.29 -0.41 2.30
N ASP A 47 -7.65 0.05 1.11
CA ASP A 47 -8.92 0.72 0.80
C ASP A 47 -9.84 -0.15 -0.08
N GLY A 48 -9.43 -1.39 -0.36
CA GLY A 48 -10.10 -2.35 -1.25
C GLY A 48 -9.64 -2.30 -2.71
N TYR A 49 -8.92 -1.27 -3.13
CA TYR A 49 -8.35 -1.15 -4.48
C TYR A 49 -6.83 -1.19 -4.48
N ARG A 50 -6.21 -0.86 -3.36
CA ARG A 50 -4.77 -1.03 -3.14
C ARG A 50 -4.51 -1.59 -1.75
N LEU A 51 -3.36 -2.23 -1.62
CA LEU A 51 -2.91 -2.86 -0.39
C LEU A 51 -1.43 -2.52 -0.22
N HIS A 52 -1.08 -1.93 0.92
CA HIS A 52 0.31 -1.75 1.33
C HIS A 52 0.58 -2.68 2.51
N GLN A 53 1.74 -3.32 2.48
CA GLN A 53 2.22 -4.23 3.50
C GLN A 53 3.69 -3.96 3.81
N TYR A 54 3.99 -3.97 5.09
CA TYR A 54 5.35 -3.91 5.61
C TYR A 54 5.62 -5.16 6.44
N ASP A 55 6.62 -5.93 6.02
CA ASP A 55 7.12 -7.12 6.71
C ASP A 55 8.18 -6.68 7.73
N GLY A 56 7.74 -6.12 8.86
CA GLY A 56 8.61 -5.59 9.89
C GLY A 56 7.89 -5.10 11.15
N HIS A 57 8.64 -4.44 12.03
CA HIS A 57 8.11 -3.86 13.26
C HIS A 57 8.13 -2.33 13.18
N ILE A 58 7.05 -1.69 13.65
CA ILE A 58 7.00 -0.23 13.79
C ILE A 58 7.03 0.10 15.27
N THR A 59 8.06 0.86 15.66
CA THR A 59 8.26 1.24 17.06
C THR A 59 7.04 1.96 17.61
N GLY A 60 6.52 1.49 18.75
CA GLY A 60 5.36 2.07 19.43
C GLY A 60 4.00 1.50 18.98
N LEU A 61 3.98 0.53 18.06
CA LEU A 61 2.78 -0.21 17.70
C LEU A 61 2.81 -1.65 18.23
N PHE A 62 1.70 -2.06 18.84
CA PHE A 62 1.46 -3.42 19.30
C PHE A 62 0.50 -4.13 18.33
N PRO A 63 0.36 -5.47 18.37
CA PRO A 63 -0.66 -6.16 17.59
C PRO A 63 -2.06 -5.59 17.85
N GLY A 64 -2.79 -5.25 16.79
CA GLY A 64 -4.09 -4.58 16.89
C GLY A 64 -4.49 -3.85 15.61
N THR A 65 -5.67 -3.24 15.62
CA THR A 65 -6.16 -2.42 14.50
C THR A 65 -6.18 -0.96 14.91
N TYR A 66 -5.51 -0.11 14.12
CA TYR A 66 -5.32 1.29 14.41
C TYR A 66 -6.06 2.16 13.41
N ARG A 67 -7.05 2.93 13.87
CA ARG A 67 -7.74 3.91 13.03
C ARG A 67 -6.82 5.09 12.75
N VAL A 68 -6.73 5.48 11.48
CA VAL A 68 -5.96 6.65 11.05
C VAL A 68 -6.82 7.91 11.19
N HIS A 69 -6.44 8.78 12.12
CA HIS A 69 -7.14 10.07 12.34
C HIS A 69 -6.49 11.21 11.58
N LYS A 70 -5.16 11.19 11.50
CA LYS A 70 -4.37 12.24 10.87
C LYS A 70 -3.17 11.62 10.18
N GLN A 71 -2.92 12.07 8.95
CA GLN A 71 -1.81 11.63 8.13
C GLN A 71 -1.18 12.86 7.47
N LEU A 72 -0.05 13.31 8.01
CA LEU A 72 0.77 14.40 7.46
C LEU A 72 2.23 13.96 7.41
N VAL A 73 3.02 14.60 6.53
CA VAL A 73 4.47 14.35 6.37
C VAL A 73 5.27 14.48 7.68
N ARG A 74 4.74 15.19 8.68
CA ARG A 74 5.41 15.42 9.97
C ARG A 74 4.73 14.75 11.17
N GLU A 75 3.56 14.15 10.96
CA GLU A 75 2.73 13.68 12.06
C GLU A 75 1.69 12.66 11.59
N ILE A 76 1.60 11.53 12.28
CA ILE A 76 0.52 10.56 12.14
C ILE A 76 -0.15 10.39 13.50
N ARG A 77 -1.48 10.41 13.52
CA ARG A 77 -2.28 10.12 14.72
C ARG A 77 -3.09 8.86 14.52
N LEU A 78 -2.88 7.90 15.41
CA LEU A 78 -3.53 6.61 15.41
C LEU A 78 -4.34 6.39 16.69
N GLU A 79 -5.38 5.58 16.59
CA GLU A 79 -6.19 5.14 17.72
C GLU A 79 -6.34 3.62 17.65
N LEU A 80 -5.96 2.90 18.71
CA LEU A 80 -6.26 1.48 18.80
C LEU A 80 -7.78 1.30 18.94
N VAL A 81 -8.37 0.51 18.05
CA VAL A 81 -9.82 0.30 17.99
C VAL A 81 -10.16 -1.18 17.93
N GLU A 82 -11.28 -1.52 18.57
CA GLU A 82 -12.03 -2.73 18.28
C GLU A 82 -13.04 -2.38 17.17
N LEU A 83 -13.06 -3.19 16.11
CA LEU A 83 -13.96 -2.96 14.98
C LEU A 83 -15.22 -3.80 15.13
N ASP A 84 -16.37 -3.21 14.80
CA ASP A 84 -17.65 -3.94 14.71
C ASP A 84 -17.59 -5.04 13.64
N TYR A 85 -16.85 -4.78 12.56
CA TYR A 85 -16.57 -5.72 11.49
C TYR A 85 -15.07 -5.96 11.39
N PRO A 86 -14.62 -7.23 11.32
CA PRO A 86 -13.20 -7.53 11.21
C PRO A 86 -12.52 -6.80 10.06
N TYR A 87 -11.24 -6.48 10.28
CA TYR A 87 -10.38 -6.05 9.19
C TYR A 87 -10.28 -7.17 8.15
N PRO A 88 -10.30 -6.86 6.83
CA PRO A 88 -10.29 -7.89 5.79
C PRO A 88 -9.07 -8.81 5.88
N HIS A 89 -9.25 -10.07 5.49
CA HIS A 89 -8.16 -11.01 5.33
C HIS A 89 -7.35 -10.66 4.08
N THR A 90 -6.13 -10.15 4.27
CA THR A 90 -5.27 -9.69 3.16
C THR A 90 -4.24 -10.72 2.71
N ASP A 91 -4.09 -11.83 3.43
CA ASP A 91 -3.07 -12.85 3.12
C ASP A 91 -3.31 -13.52 1.76
N SER A 92 -4.59 -13.71 1.39
CA SER A 92 -4.98 -14.30 0.11
C SER A 92 -4.99 -13.32 -1.06
N ALA A 93 -4.66 -12.04 -0.82
CA ALA A 93 -4.64 -11.03 -1.88
C ALA A 93 -3.36 -11.09 -2.73
N TRP A 94 -2.29 -11.71 -2.21
CA TRP A 94 -0.99 -11.77 -2.87
C TRP A 94 -0.94 -12.93 -3.87
N PRO A 95 -0.83 -12.65 -5.18
CA PRO A 95 -0.75 -13.68 -6.20
C PRO A 95 0.64 -14.33 -6.21
N ASP A 96 0.73 -15.53 -6.76
CA ASP A 96 2.00 -16.13 -7.16
C ASP A 96 2.45 -15.46 -8.47
N THR A 97 3.63 -14.84 -8.45
CA THR A 97 4.17 -14.03 -9.55
C THR A 97 5.18 -14.78 -10.41
N GLY A 98 5.33 -16.10 -10.25
CA GLY A 98 6.38 -16.89 -10.92
C GLY A 98 6.45 -16.74 -12.45
N ASP A 99 5.30 -16.63 -13.12
CA ASP A 99 5.20 -16.49 -14.58
C ASP A 99 4.89 -15.05 -15.04
N TRP A 100 4.97 -14.07 -14.14
CA TRP A 100 4.58 -12.70 -14.44
C TRP A 100 5.69 -11.90 -15.11
N THR A 101 5.33 -10.86 -15.84
CA THR A 101 6.29 -9.94 -16.44
C THR A 101 6.88 -9.03 -15.35
N GLU A 102 8.19 -9.17 -15.13
CA GLU A 102 8.95 -8.29 -14.25
C GLU A 102 9.25 -6.95 -14.94
N VAL A 103 9.01 -5.84 -14.24
CA VAL A 103 9.28 -4.48 -14.69
C VAL A 103 10.14 -3.79 -13.63
N SER A 104 11.40 -3.51 -13.95
CA SER A 104 12.29 -2.79 -13.04
C SER A 104 11.91 -1.31 -12.96
N LEU A 105 11.71 -0.82 -11.74
CA LEU A 105 11.35 0.57 -11.44
C LEU A 105 12.54 1.20 -10.68
N PRO A 106 13.56 1.71 -11.41
CA PRO A 106 14.70 2.35 -10.76
C PRO A 106 14.23 3.58 -9.97
N ASN A 107 15.02 3.98 -8.98
CA ASN A 107 14.66 5.02 -8.02
C ASN A 107 13.96 6.21 -8.69
N THR A 108 12.67 6.38 -8.40
CA THR A 108 11.80 7.25 -9.20
C THR A 108 11.86 8.69 -8.68
N GLY A 109 12.75 9.51 -9.24
CA GLY A 109 12.55 10.96 -9.16
C GLY A 109 11.20 11.36 -9.78
N GLU A 110 10.71 12.58 -9.55
CA GLU A 110 9.40 13.03 -10.08
C GLU A 110 9.26 12.83 -11.60
N ASN A 111 10.31 13.09 -12.39
CA ASN A 111 10.31 12.89 -13.84
C ASN A 111 10.37 11.40 -14.26
N ASP A 112 10.94 10.53 -13.42
CA ASP A 112 11.08 9.10 -13.71
C ASP A 112 9.81 8.32 -13.37
N LEU A 113 8.94 8.89 -12.53
CA LEU A 113 7.69 8.28 -12.08
C LEU A 113 6.72 8.07 -13.25
N GLU A 114 6.55 9.06 -14.12
CA GLU A 114 5.67 8.97 -15.29
C GLU A 114 6.17 7.92 -16.30
N ILE A 115 7.48 7.89 -16.54
CA ILE A 115 8.12 6.90 -17.42
C ILE A 115 7.90 5.49 -16.86
N THR A 116 8.08 5.34 -15.56
CA THR A 116 7.91 4.08 -14.83
C THR A 116 6.45 3.61 -14.87
N PHE A 117 5.50 4.52 -14.63
CA PHE A 117 4.08 4.22 -14.78
C PHE A 117 3.74 3.77 -16.20
N ALA A 118 4.26 4.46 -17.23
CA ALA A 118 4.04 4.09 -18.62
C ALA A 118 4.60 2.70 -18.96
N LYS A 119 5.74 2.30 -18.37
CA LYS A 119 6.30 0.94 -18.52
C LYS A 119 5.37 -0.12 -17.94
N ILE A 120 4.82 0.11 -16.75
CA ILE A 120 3.85 -0.79 -16.11
C ILE A 120 2.62 -0.94 -17.00
N VAL A 121 2.00 0.17 -17.41
CA VAL A 121 0.78 0.13 -18.25
C VAL A 121 1.03 -0.58 -19.58
N ARG A 122 2.20 -0.41 -20.20
CA ARG A 122 2.56 -1.13 -21.44
C ARG A 122 2.75 -2.64 -21.25
N ALA A 123 3.08 -3.08 -20.04
CA ALA A 123 3.21 -4.49 -19.71
C ALA A 123 1.88 -5.13 -19.27
N MET A 124 0.86 -4.32 -18.96
CA MET A 124 -0.47 -4.80 -18.58
C MET A 124 -1.27 -5.26 -19.81
N SER A 125 -2.31 -6.06 -19.55
CA SER A 125 -3.35 -6.37 -20.54
C SER A 125 -3.92 -5.08 -21.14
N SER A 126 -4.23 -5.08 -22.45
CA SER A 126 -4.84 -3.95 -23.15
C SER A 126 -6.24 -3.59 -22.63
N GLU A 127 -6.90 -4.51 -21.91
CA GLU A 127 -8.19 -4.28 -21.25
C GLU A 127 -8.06 -3.66 -19.86
N ALA A 128 -6.84 -3.55 -19.33
CA ALA A 128 -6.57 -3.04 -18.00
C ALA A 128 -6.12 -1.57 -18.04
N ALA A 129 -6.62 -0.77 -17.11
CA ALA A 129 -6.09 0.54 -16.78
C ALA A 129 -5.69 0.60 -15.31
N LEU A 130 -4.68 1.40 -14.99
CA LEU A 130 -4.17 1.53 -13.63
C LEU A 130 -4.45 2.94 -13.10
N ASN A 131 -4.90 3.06 -11.86
CA ASN A 131 -5.05 4.36 -11.23
C ASN A 131 -3.67 4.97 -10.95
N HIS A 132 -3.34 6.05 -11.68
CA HIS A 132 -2.05 6.72 -11.55
C HIS A 132 -1.73 7.12 -10.10
N ARG A 133 -2.69 7.70 -9.39
CA ARG A 133 -2.49 8.13 -7.99
C ARG A 133 -2.18 6.95 -7.06
N PHE A 134 -2.84 5.81 -7.26
CA PHE A 134 -2.57 4.63 -6.44
C PHE A 134 -1.18 4.07 -6.69
N PHE A 135 -0.75 4.07 -7.95
CA PHE A 135 0.63 3.72 -8.31
C PHE A 135 1.64 4.68 -7.69
N THR A 136 1.45 6.00 -7.82
CA THR A 136 2.39 6.99 -7.27
C THR A 136 2.51 6.91 -5.75
N ASP A 137 1.40 6.69 -5.05
CA ASP A 137 1.39 6.51 -3.59
C ASP A 137 2.11 5.22 -3.16
N ALA A 138 2.09 4.18 -4.01
CA ALA A 138 2.71 2.88 -3.75
C ALA A 138 4.24 2.92 -3.89
N VAL A 139 4.77 3.56 -4.94
CA VAL A 139 6.22 3.59 -5.20
C VAL A 139 6.94 4.77 -4.53
N ARG A 140 6.22 5.88 -4.30
CA ARG A 140 6.60 7.10 -3.55
C ARG A 140 8.09 7.49 -3.55
N GLY A 141 8.71 7.48 -4.72
CA GLY A 141 10.08 7.96 -4.92
C GLY A 141 11.18 7.00 -4.46
N GLU A 142 10.85 5.72 -4.28
CA GLU A 142 11.79 4.65 -4.01
C GLU A 142 11.92 3.73 -5.23
N ALA A 143 12.96 2.89 -5.22
CA ALA A 143 13.12 1.84 -6.22
C ALA A 143 12.24 0.64 -5.85
N PHE A 144 11.51 0.12 -6.83
CA PHE A 144 10.65 -1.05 -6.68
C PHE A 144 10.89 -2.01 -7.85
N THR A 145 10.53 -3.28 -7.65
CA THR A 145 10.34 -4.24 -8.73
C THR A 145 8.85 -4.46 -8.91
N GLY A 146 8.34 -4.17 -10.11
CA GLY A 146 6.96 -4.41 -10.47
C GLY A 146 6.78 -5.78 -11.11
N TYR A 147 5.65 -6.44 -10.83
CA TYR A 147 5.21 -7.65 -11.52
C TYR A 147 3.82 -7.43 -12.08
N VAL A 148 3.64 -7.79 -13.34
CA VAL A 148 2.40 -7.61 -14.09
C VAL A 148 2.04 -8.90 -14.80
N ASN A 149 0.78 -9.31 -14.71
CA ASN A 149 0.24 -10.40 -15.53
C ASN A 149 -0.35 -9.82 -16.84
N PRO A 150 0.26 -10.06 -18.01
CA PRO A 150 -0.24 -9.51 -19.27
C PRO A 150 -1.52 -10.21 -19.75
N GLU A 151 -1.79 -11.42 -19.27
CA GLU A 151 -2.90 -12.27 -19.76
C GLU A 151 -4.21 -12.07 -18.98
N ASP A 152 -4.16 -11.44 -17.81
CA ASP A 152 -5.32 -11.26 -16.93
C ASP A 152 -5.48 -9.81 -16.49
N PHE A 153 -6.51 -9.15 -16.99
CA PHE A 153 -6.80 -7.76 -16.65
C PHE A 153 -7.29 -7.58 -15.20
N LEU A 154 -7.70 -8.65 -14.50
CA LEU A 154 -8.11 -8.60 -13.09
C LEU A 154 -6.93 -8.81 -12.14
N SER A 155 -5.81 -9.32 -12.66
CA SER A 155 -4.60 -9.52 -11.87
C SER A 155 -4.02 -8.17 -11.45
N PRO A 156 -3.68 -8.01 -10.16
CA PRO A 156 -3.13 -6.75 -9.69
C PRO A 156 -1.74 -6.48 -10.22
N VAL A 157 -1.32 -5.21 -10.17
CA VAL A 157 0.10 -4.87 -10.25
C VAL A 157 0.72 -5.05 -8.88
N VAL A 158 1.72 -5.92 -8.77
CA VAL A 158 2.48 -6.18 -7.53
C VAL A 158 3.78 -5.38 -7.56
N LEU A 159 4.13 -4.73 -6.46
CA LEU A 159 5.30 -3.86 -6.32
C LEU A 159 6.08 -4.29 -5.07
N LEU A 160 7.34 -4.68 -5.24
CA LEU A 160 8.20 -5.17 -4.16
C LEU A 160 9.43 -4.25 -3.95
N ASN A 161 9.73 -3.91 -2.71
CA ASN A 161 10.94 -3.19 -2.29
C ASN A 161 11.37 -3.66 -0.88
N GLY A 162 12.20 -4.72 -0.82
CA GLY A 162 12.66 -5.29 0.44
C GLY A 162 11.48 -5.73 1.33
N GLU A 163 11.34 -5.08 2.48
CA GLU A 163 10.26 -5.32 3.46
C GLU A 163 8.92 -4.67 3.05
N ARG A 164 8.91 -3.78 2.05
CA ARG A 164 7.69 -3.11 1.57
C ARG A 164 7.11 -3.83 0.36
N LYS A 165 5.81 -4.10 0.42
CA LYS A 165 5.03 -4.70 -0.66
C LYS A 165 3.80 -3.86 -0.90
N ALA A 166 3.50 -3.56 -2.15
CA ALA A 166 2.26 -2.93 -2.55
C ALA A 166 1.58 -3.71 -3.67
N LEU A 167 0.27 -3.56 -3.72
CA LEU A 167 -0.58 -4.17 -4.72
C LEU A 167 -1.60 -3.12 -5.14
N VAL A 168 -1.76 -2.93 -6.45
CA VAL A 168 -2.72 -1.97 -7.02
C VAL A 168 -3.62 -2.71 -7.98
N MET A 169 -4.91 -2.72 -7.69
CA MET A 169 -5.90 -3.36 -8.54
C MET A 169 -6.10 -2.54 -9.83
N PRO A 170 -6.06 -3.19 -11.00
CA PRO A 170 -6.48 -2.56 -12.24
C PRO A 170 -7.99 -2.27 -12.24
N ILE A 171 -8.39 -1.37 -13.11
CA ILE A 171 -9.77 -1.13 -13.51
C ILE A 171 -9.93 -1.50 -14.97
N ARG A 172 -11.14 -1.87 -15.39
CA ARG A 172 -11.41 -2.14 -16.80
C ARG A 172 -11.25 -0.86 -17.61
N SER A 173 -10.48 -0.91 -18.68
CA SER A 173 -10.41 0.16 -19.67
C SER A 173 -11.77 0.29 -20.36
N ALA A 174 -12.24 1.53 -20.49
CA ALA A 174 -13.51 1.85 -21.15
C ALA A 174 -13.40 1.70 -22.68
#